data_AF-A0A4Q9HH84-F1
#
_entry.id   AF-A0A4Q9HH84-F1
#
_cell.length_a   1.000
_cell.length_b   1.000
_cell.length_c   1.000
_cell.angle_alpha   90.00
_cell.angle_beta   90.00
_cell.angle_gamma   90.00
#
_symmetry.space_group_name_H-M   'P 1'
#
loop_
_entity.id
_entity.type
_entity.pdbx_description
1 polymer ?
#
loop_
_entity_poly.entity_id
_entity_poly.type
_entity_poly.pdbx_seq_one_letter_code
_entity_poly.pdbx_strand_id
1 'polypeptide(L)'
;MKQLDFSTFPILETDRLVLRRLSLEDAPVIYQLRSDVEVAALTGKAPFLHINEAIAYINKIDNLINNHESIYWVASYKGDAAMIGAACLWNFDIQNETVEIGYELLPEFQGKGIMVEIITCILRYAFEVMGIKTIVAYPSSDNPPSVKLLEKMGFKIASSDHQNMHVNVPGMLTFILTSYQ
;
A
#
# COMPACT_ATOMS: atom_id res chain seq x y z
N MET A 1 -3.02 -23.14 2.31
CA MET A 1 -3.27 -21.86 1.61
C MET A 1 -2.90 -22.03 0.14
N LYS A 2 -3.57 -21.35 -0.79
CA LYS A 2 -3.10 -21.31 -2.19
C LYS A 2 -1.73 -20.65 -2.21
N GLN A 3 -0.82 -21.17 -3.05
CA GLN A 3 0.40 -20.46 -3.38
C GLN A 3 0.01 -19.12 -4.02
N LEU A 4 0.56 -18.02 -3.53
CA LEU A 4 0.37 -16.72 -4.19
C LEU A 4 1.11 -16.76 -5.52
N ASP A 5 0.41 -16.34 -6.58
CA ASP A 5 0.94 -16.30 -7.94
C ASP A 5 0.50 -14.98 -8.59
N PHE A 6 1.49 -14.17 -8.95
CA PHE A 6 1.32 -12.89 -9.63
C PHE A 6 1.97 -12.86 -11.02
N SER A 7 2.20 -14.04 -11.61
CA SER A 7 2.72 -14.18 -12.99
C SER A 7 1.82 -13.46 -13.99
N THR A 8 0.51 -13.50 -13.75
CA THR A 8 -0.45 -12.58 -14.39
C THR A 8 -0.79 -11.47 -13.41
N PHE A 9 -0.37 -10.24 -13.71
CA PHE A 9 -0.66 -9.12 -12.84
C PHE A 9 -2.16 -8.77 -12.86
N PRO A 10 -2.83 -8.72 -11.70
CA PRO A 10 -4.25 -8.38 -11.63
C PRO A 10 -4.45 -6.87 -11.82
N ILE A 11 -4.97 -6.47 -12.98
CA ILE A 11 -5.48 -5.12 -13.19
C ILE A 11 -6.83 -5.03 -12.48
N LEU A 12 -6.97 -4.08 -11.57
CA LEU A 12 -8.22 -3.86 -10.84
C LEU A 12 -8.85 -2.55 -11.32
N GLU A 13 -10.18 -2.53 -11.36
CA GLU A 13 -10.94 -1.33 -11.69
C GLU A 13 -11.89 -0.97 -10.57
N THR A 14 -12.11 0.32 -10.41
CA THR A 14 -13.11 0.89 -9.51
C THR A 14 -14.07 1.74 -10.35
N ASP A 15 -14.90 2.57 -9.73
CA ASP A 15 -15.78 3.46 -10.48
C ASP A 15 -14.97 4.46 -11.31
N ARG A 16 -13.97 5.11 -10.70
CA ARG A 16 -13.18 6.20 -11.29
C ARG A 16 -11.79 5.78 -11.75
N LEU A 17 -11.23 4.69 -11.20
CA LEU A 17 -9.80 4.41 -11.27
C LEU A 17 -9.50 3.08 -11.95
N VAL A 18 -8.27 3.00 -12.47
CA VAL A 18 -7.60 1.76 -12.86
C VAL A 18 -6.38 1.60 -11.97
N LEU A 19 -6.22 0.40 -11.40
CA LEU A 19 -5.08 -0.01 -10.59
C LEU A 19 -4.26 -0.99 -11.43
N ARG A 20 -3.08 -0.56 -11.84
CA ARG A 20 -2.20 -1.29 -12.75
C ARG A 20 -0.82 -1.56 -12.15
N ARG A 21 -0.03 -2.36 -12.86
CA ARG A 21 1.38 -2.59 -12.53
C ARG A 21 2.16 -1.28 -12.67
N LEU A 22 3.07 -1.07 -11.73
CA LEU A 22 4.06 0.01 -11.75
C LEU A 22 4.98 -0.14 -12.98
N SER A 23 5.31 0.97 -13.65
CA SER A 23 6.26 0.99 -14.77
C SER A 23 7.37 2.02 -14.53
N LEU A 24 8.41 2.00 -15.38
CA LEU A 24 9.48 3.00 -15.31
C LEU A 24 9.01 4.42 -15.65
N GLU A 25 7.89 4.56 -16.37
CA GLU A 25 7.29 5.86 -16.69
C GLU A 25 6.72 6.56 -15.44
N ASP A 26 6.43 5.80 -14.39
CA ASP A 26 5.93 6.30 -13.11
C ASP A 26 7.04 6.86 -12.20
N ALA A 27 8.32 6.75 -12.60
CA ALA A 27 9.46 7.20 -11.81
C ALA A 27 9.37 8.66 -11.33
N PRO A 28 8.90 9.64 -12.13
CA PRO A 28 8.73 11.01 -11.66
C PRO A 28 7.72 11.12 -10.50
N VAL A 29 6.63 10.37 -10.57
CA VAL A 29 5.57 10.38 -9.53
C VAL A 29 6.03 9.64 -8.28
N ILE A 30 6.72 8.50 -8.42
CA ILE A 30 7.35 7.80 -7.30
C ILE A 30 8.37 8.70 -6.60
N TYR A 31 9.19 9.41 -7.36
CA TYR A 31 10.14 10.37 -6.80
C TYR A 31 9.42 11.48 -6.03
N GLN A 32 8.34 12.04 -6.58
CA GLN A 32 7.54 13.05 -5.88
C GLN A 32 6.94 12.53 -4.57
N LEU A 33 6.37 11.32 -4.56
CA LEU A 33 5.82 10.70 -3.35
C LEU A 33 6.88 10.43 -2.27
N ARG A 34 8.12 10.14 -2.68
CA ARG A 34 9.18 9.64 -1.79
C ARG A 34 10.24 10.68 -1.42
N SER A 35 10.22 11.86 -2.04
CA SER A 35 11.17 12.96 -1.78
C SER A 35 10.68 13.94 -0.71
N ASP A 36 9.42 13.86 -0.31
CA ASP A 36 8.88 14.67 0.79
C ASP A 36 9.47 14.21 2.13
N VAL A 37 10.20 15.12 2.78
CA VAL A 37 10.91 14.86 4.04
C VAL A 37 9.95 14.56 5.18
N GLU A 38 8.81 15.25 5.22
CA GLU A 38 7.80 15.05 6.27
C GLU A 38 7.15 13.68 6.12
N VAL A 39 6.81 13.29 4.88
CA VAL A 39 6.26 11.96 4.59
C VAL A 39 7.26 10.84 4.87
N ALA A 40 8.52 11.03 4.48
CA ALA A 40 9.58 10.04 4.71
C ALA A 40 9.80 9.78 6.23
N ALA A 41 9.81 10.86 7.03
CA ALA A 41 9.94 10.79 8.48
C ALA A 41 8.83 9.96 9.15
N LEU A 42 7.59 10.03 8.65
CA LEU A 42 6.46 9.22 9.16
C LEU A 42 6.68 7.71 9.00
N THR A 43 7.61 7.29 8.15
CA THR A 43 7.91 5.86 7.91
C THR A 43 9.31 5.45 8.39
N GLY A 44 10.05 6.36 9.03
CA GLY A 44 11.43 6.14 9.45
C GLY A 44 12.41 5.96 8.29
N LYS A 45 12.06 6.42 7.08
CA LYS A 45 12.87 6.28 5.87
C LYS A 45 13.53 7.61 5.50
N ALA A 46 14.66 7.54 4.81
CA ALA A 46 15.24 8.71 4.18
C ALA A 46 14.43 9.10 2.94
N PRO A 47 14.22 10.40 2.68
CA PRO A 47 13.60 10.85 1.43
C PRO A 47 14.53 10.59 0.25
N PHE A 48 13.96 10.36 -0.92
CA PHE A 48 14.75 10.27 -2.16
C PHE A 48 15.33 11.63 -2.53
N LEU A 49 16.61 11.65 -2.92
CA LEU A 49 17.34 12.85 -3.33
C LEU A 49 17.49 12.91 -4.85
N HIS A 50 17.42 11.77 -5.53
CA HIS A 50 17.58 11.67 -6.98
C HIS A 50 16.56 10.73 -7.63
N ILE A 51 16.19 11.03 -8.88
CA ILE A 51 15.27 10.20 -9.69
C ILE A 51 15.76 8.75 -9.85
N ASN A 52 17.07 8.51 -9.82
CA ASN A 52 17.64 7.17 -9.91
C ASN A 52 17.25 6.27 -8.72
N GLU A 53 16.95 6.85 -7.55
CA GLU A 53 16.44 6.09 -6.40
C GLU A 53 15.01 5.60 -6.65
N ALA A 54 14.18 6.41 -7.33
CA ALA A 54 12.85 5.99 -7.77
C ALA A 54 12.93 4.86 -8.81
N ILE A 55 13.87 4.95 -9.77
CA ILE A 55 14.11 3.87 -10.74
C ILE A 55 14.56 2.59 -10.03
N ALA A 56 15.51 2.69 -9.08
CA ALA A 56 15.96 1.55 -8.29
C ALA A 56 14.82 0.94 -7.45
N TYR A 57 13.96 1.78 -6.88
CA TYR A 57 12.76 1.35 -6.16
C TYR A 57 11.78 0.62 -7.08
N ILE A 58 11.50 1.13 -8.28
CA ILE A 58 10.63 0.46 -9.27
C ILE A 58 11.18 -0.92 -9.62
N ASN A 59 12.47 -1.02 -9.92
CA ASN A 59 13.11 -2.31 -10.23
C ASN A 59 13.03 -3.29 -9.04
N LYS A 60 13.20 -2.79 -7.82
CA LYS A 60 13.03 -3.61 -6.61
C LYS A 60 11.60 -4.12 -6.48
N ILE A 61 10.60 -3.27 -6.65
CA ILE A 61 9.17 -3.65 -6.60
C ILE A 61 8.85 -4.67 -7.68
N ASP A 62 9.35 -4.47 -8.91
CA ASP A 62 9.13 -5.40 -10.01
C ASP A 62 9.69 -6.79 -9.71
N ASN A 63 10.89 -6.87 -9.14
CA ASN A 63 11.50 -8.12 -8.69
C ASN A 63 10.67 -8.81 -7.59
N LEU A 64 10.17 -8.06 -6.61
CA LEU A 64 9.31 -8.63 -5.56
C LEU A 64 8.00 -9.20 -6.12
N ILE A 65 7.41 -8.54 -7.13
CA ILE A 65 6.20 -9.03 -7.82
C ILE A 65 6.52 -10.32 -8.60
N ASN A 66 7.62 -10.31 -9.36
CA ASN A 66 8.06 -11.47 -10.15
C ASN A 66 8.38 -12.69 -9.28
N ASN A 67 8.82 -12.47 -8.04
CA ASN A 67 9.06 -13.53 -7.05
C ASN A 67 7.83 -13.89 -6.20
N HIS A 68 6.67 -13.26 -6.43
CA HIS A 68 5.44 -13.45 -5.66
C HIS A 68 5.56 -13.05 -4.16
N GLU A 69 6.48 -12.13 -3.84
CA GLU A 69 6.77 -11.66 -2.48
C GLU A 69 6.01 -10.37 -2.12
N SER A 70 5.53 -9.62 -3.12
CA SER A 70 4.63 -8.49 -2.91
C SER A 70 3.74 -8.26 -4.13
N ILE A 71 2.72 -7.43 -3.98
CA ILE A 71 1.97 -6.86 -5.09
C ILE A 71 1.78 -5.36 -4.85
N TYR A 72 2.05 -4.57 -5.88
CA TYR A 72 2.06 -3.10 -5.81
C TYR A 72 1.27 -2.55 -6.99
N TRP A 73 0.17 -1.85 -6.69
CA TRP A 73 -0.67 -1.19 -7.67
C TRP A 73 -0.40 0.30 -7.67
N VAL A 74 -0.24 0.87 -8.85
CA VAL A 74 -0.39 2.31 -9.07
C VAL A 74 -1.80 2.60 -9.54
N ALA A 75 -2.37 3.70 -9.05
CA ALA A 75 -3.71 4.15 -9.42
C ALA A 75 -3.61 5.31 -10.41
N SER A 76 -4.50 5.32 -11.41
CA SER A 76 -4.75 6.45 -12.30
C SER A 76 -6.25 6.56 -12.58
N TYR A 77 -6.71 7.70 -13.10
CA TYR A 77 -8.10 7.83 -13.56
C TYR A 77 -8.33 7.01 -14.83
N LYS A 78 -9.56 6.52 -15.03
CA LYS A 78 -9.93 5.90 -16.30
C LYS A 78 -9.72 6.87 -17.46
N GLY A 79 -9.02 6.42 -18.50
CA GLY A 79 -8.68 7.24 -19.67
C GLY A 79 -7.46 8.16 -19.49
N ASP A 80 -6.85 8.17 -18.30
CA ASP A 80 -5.61 8.90 -18.00
C ASP A 80 -4.57 7.92 -17.43
N ALA A 81 -3.40 7.86 -18.04
CA ALA A 81 -2.32 6.99 -17.59
C ALA A 81 -1.53 7.56 -16.41
N ALA A 82 -1.71 8.85 -16.11
CA ALA A 82 -0.97 9.55 -15.06
C ALA A 82 -1.24 8.95 -13.69
N MET A 83 -0.18 8.42 -13.07
CA MET A 83 -0.23 7.90 -11.71
C MET A 83 -0.58 9.02 -10.72
N ILE A 84 -1.51 8.74 -9.82
CA ILE A 84 -1.94 9.67 -8.76
C ILE A 84 -1.59 9.20 -7.35
N GLY A 85 -1.27 7.91 -7.21
CA GLY A 85 -0.92 7.26 -5.94
C GLY A 85 -0.73 5.76 -6.12
N ALA A 86 -0.47 5.07 -5.02
CA ALA A 86 -0.25 3.64 -5.01
C ALA A 86 -0.75 2.99 -3.73
N ALA A 87 -0.93 1.68 -3.80
CA ALA A 87 -1.14 0.83 -2.65
C ALA A 87 -0.57 -0.57 -2.92
N CYS A 88 -0.12 -1.24 -1.86
CA CYS A 88 0.53 -2.53 -1.96
C CYS A 88 0.09 -3.47 -0.85
N LEU A 89 0.26 -4.75 -1.14
CA LEU A 89 0.21 -5.84 -0.17
C LEU A 89 1.58 -6.51 -0.17
N TRP A 90 2.19 -6.64 1.01
CA TRP A 90 3.55 -7.15 1.16
C TRP A 90 3.72 -7.84 2.52
N ASN A 91 4.92 -8.37 2.77
CA ASN A 91 5.24 -9.04 4.04
C ASN A 91 4.27 -10.20 4.32
N PHE A 92 4.11 -11.09 3.34
CA PHE A 92 3.14 -12.18 3.40
C PHE A 92 3.51 -13.21 4.47
N ASP A 93 2.66 -13.37 5.46
CA ASP A 93 2.67 -14.50 6.36
C ASP A 93 1.65 -15.53 5.87
N ILE A 94 2.14 -16.43 5.01
CA ILE A 94 1.36 -17.50 4.39
C ILE A 94 0.83 -18.50 5.43
N GLN A 95 1.51 -18.65 6.57
CA GLN A 95 1.09 -19.60 7.61
C GLN A 95 -0.12 -19.06 8.37
N ASN A 96 -0.13 -17.76 8.64
CA ASN A 96 -1.20 -17.08 9.37
C ASN A 96 -2.20 -16.35 8.48
N GLU A 97 -2.15 -16.55 7.15
CA GLU A 97 -3.02 -15.89 6.17
C GLU A 97 -3.07 -14.36 6.39
N THR A 98 -1.91 -13.79 6.72
CA THR A 98 -1.75 -12.38 7.12
C THR A 98 -0.89 -11.63 6.11
N VAL A 99 -1.25 -10.38 5.85
CA VAL A 99 -0.53 -9.50 4.93
C VAL A 99 -0.50 -8.07 5.44
N GLU A 100 0.56 -7.36 5.12
CA GLU A 100 0.67 -5.94 5.40
C GLU A 100 0.18 -5.11 4.22
N ILE A 101 -0.64 -4.09 4.49
CA ILE A 101 -1.07 -3.09 3.51
C ILE A 101 -0.29 -1.78 3.68
N GLY A 102 0.20 -1.24 2.56
CA GLY A 102 0.80 0.09 2.49
C GLY A 102 0.11 0.92 1.41
N TYR A 103 0.08 2.25 1.57
CA TYR A 103 -0.53 3.14 0.59
C TYR A 103 0.00 4.56 0.68
N GLU A 104 -0.06 5.25 -0.46
CA GLU A 104 0.43 6.62 -0.63
C GLU A 104 -0.36 7.33 -1.74
N LEU A 105 -0.57 8.64 -1.59
CA LEU A 105 -1.36 9.43 -2.53
C LEU A 105 -0.76 10.84 -2.61
N LEU A 106 -0.63 11.38 -3.83
CA LEU A 106 -0.10 12.74 -3.97
C LEU A 106 -1.04 13.74 -3.27
N PRO A 107 -0.49 14.80 -2.65
CA PRO A 107 -1.27 15.76 -1.84
C PRO A 107 -2.51 16.32 -2.55
N GLU A 108 -2.40 16.65 -3.84
CA GLU A 108 -3.47 17.22 -4.66
C GLU A 108 -4.66 16.28 -4.89
N PHE A 109 -4.51 14.97 -4.62
CA PHE A 109 -5.58 13.98 -4.73
C PHE A 109 -6.16 13.58 -3.36
N GLN A 110 -5.60 14.08 -2.25
CA GLN A 110 -6.12 13.82 -0.91
C GLN A 110 -7.47 14.52 -0.66
N GLY A 111 -8.24 14.01 0.31
CA GLY A 111 -9.56 14.56 0.65
C GLY A 111 -10.69 14.29 -0.36
N LYS A 112 -10.41 13.62 -1.49
CA LYS A 112 -11.37 13.35 -2.59
C LYS A 112 -11.99 11.94 -2.56
N GLY A 113 -11.79 11.20 -1.47
CA GLY A 113 -12.24 9.81 -1.32
C GLY A 113 -11.49 8.78 -2.18
N ILE A 114 -10.41 9.17 -2.86
CA ILE A 114 -9.65 8.32 -3.79
C ILE A 114 -9.00 7.14 -3.06
N MET A 115 -8.32 7.39 -1.94
CA MET A 115 -7.69 6.30 -1.20
C MET A 115 -8.71 5.33 -0.59
N VAL A 116 -9.89 5.81 -0.19
CA VAL A 116 -10.99 4.94 0.26
C VAL A 116 -11.38 3.97 -0.86
N GLU A 117 -11.55 4.48 -2.09
CA GLU A 117 -11.89 3.68 -3.26
C GLU A 117 -10.80 2.66 -3.62
N ILE A 118 -9.52 3.06 -3.59
CA ILE A 118 -8.36 2.18 -3.82
C ILE A 118 -8.33 1.05 -2.79
N ILE A 119 -8.37 1.39 -1.49
CA ILE A 119 -8.26 0.40 -0.41
C ILE A 119 -9.47 -0.53 -0.44
N THR A 120 -10.68 -0.03 -0.68
CA THR A 120 -11.88 -0.89 -0.83
C THR A 120 -11.66 -1.97 -1.89
N CYS A 121 -11.13 -1.60 -3.06
CA CYS A 121 -10.88 -2.57 -4.13
C CYS A 121 -9.78 -3.59 -3.76
N ILE A 122 -8.71 -3.14 -3.11
CA ILE A 122 -7.61 -4.00 -2.67
C ILE A 122 -8.03 -4.96 -1.56
N LEU A 123 -8.83 -4.50 -0.58
CA LEU A 123 -9.35 -5.36 0.48
C LEU A 123 -10.22 -6.47 -0.12
N ARG A 124 -11.12 -6.13 -1.04
CA ARG A 124 -11.92 -7.13 -1.75
C ARG A 124 -11.04 -8.17 -2.46
N TYR A 125 -10.01 -7.72 -3.18
CA TYR A 125 -9.05 -8.62 -3.83
C TYR A 125 -8.33 -9.53 -2.82
N ALA A 126 -7.84 -8.98 -1.70
CA ALA A 126 -7.13 -9.73 -0.68
C ALA A 126 -8.02 -10.82 -0.04
N PHE A 127 -9.25 -10.48 0.36
CA PHE A 127 -10.13 -11.44 1.02
C PHE A 127 -10.74 -12.45 0.03
N GLU A 128 -11.24 -12.01 -1.12
CA GLU A 128 -12.01 -12.87 -2.03
C GLU A 128 -11.13 -13.66 -3.00
N VAL A 129 -10.02 -13.08 -3.46
CA VAL A 129 -9.16 -13.69 -4.49
C VAL A 129 -7.94 -14.34 -3.86
N MET A 130 -7.21 -13.61 -3.00
CA MET A 130 -6.01 -14.16 -2.34
C MET A 130 -6.35 -15.09 -1.18
N GLY A 131 -7.55 -14.99 -0.61
CA GLY A 131 -7.97 -15.81 0.55
C GLY A 131 -7.27 -15.43 1.85
N ILE A 132 -6.83 -14.17 1.96
CA ILE A 132 -6.25 -13.60 3.19
C ILE A 132 -7.32 -13.52 4.27
N LYS A 133 -6.94 -13.75 5.53
CA LYS A 133 -7.84 -13.61 6.69
C LYS A 133 -7.55 -12.38 7.53
N THR A 134 -6.31 -11.91 7.53
CA THR A 134 -5.91 -10.76 8.34
C THR A 134 -5.09 -9.78 7.52
N ILE A 135 -5.46 -8.51 7.58
CA ILE A 135 -4.68 -7.43 6.98
C ILE A 135 -4.20 -6.53 8.10
N VAL A 136 -2.90 -6.26 8.13
CA VAL A 136 -2.26 -5.36 9.08
C VAL A 136 -1.82 -4.08 8.39
N ALA A 137 -1.91 -2.96 9.08
CA ALA A 137 -1.41 -1.68 8.63
C ALA A 137 -0.66 -1.00 9.77
N TYR A 138 0.43 -0.30 9.44
CA TYR A 138 1.24 0.38 10.44
C TYR A 138 1.32 1.89 10.12
N PRO A 139 0.28 2.69 10.41
CA PRO A 139 0.38 4.13 10.26
C PRO A 139 1.24 4.73 11.39
N SER A 140 1.98 5.79 11.11
CA SER A 140 2.50 6.64 12.18
C SER A 140 1.35 7.32 12.91
N SER A 141 1.45 7.39 14.24
CA SER A 141 0.55 8.16 15.11
C SER A 141 0.57 9.65 14.79
N ASP A 142 1.65 10.16 14.18
CA ASP A 142 1.76 11.52 13.68
C ASP A 142 1.15 11.70 12.27
N ASN A 143 0.44 10.69 11.75
CA ASN A 143 -0.33 10.76 10.50
C ASN A 143 -1.85 10.61 10.74
N PRO A 144 -2.54 11.63 11.29
CA PRO A 144 -3.99 11.57 11.53
C PRO A 144 -4.85 11.23 10.30
N PRO A 145 -4.53 11.68 9.06
CA PRO A 145 -5.27 11.27 7.88
C PRO A 145 -5.26 9.75 7.64
N SER A 146 -4.10 9.10 7.80
CA SER A 146 -3.95 7.65 7.64
C SER A 146 -4.67 6.87 8.74
N VAL A 147 -4.57 7.32 9.99
CA VAL A 147 -5.30 6.75 11.14
C VAL A 147 -6.81 6.78 10.91
N LYS A 148 -7.36 7.96 10.58
CA LYS A 148 -8.80 8.12 10.32
C LYS A 148 -9.29 7.30 9.13
N LEU A 149 -8.45 7.16 8.10
CA LEU A 149 -8.77 6.30 6.96
C LEU A 149 -8.90 4.85 7.40
N LEU A 150 -7.95 4.32 8.17
CA LEU A 150 -7.98 2.93 8.64
C LEU A 150 -9.19 2.66 9.53
N GLU A 151 -9.49 3.56 10.48
CA GLU A 151 -10.70 3.47 11.31
C GLU A 151 -11.97 3.44 10.46
N LYS A 152 -12.06 4.33 9.46
CA LYS A 152 -13.20 4.36 8.52
C LYS A 152 -13.33 3.09 7.70
N MET A 153 -12.21 2.46 7.34
CA MET A 153 -12.16 1.18 6.63
C MET A 153 -12.40 -0.03 7.53
N GLY A 154 -12.72 0.18 8.82
CA GLY A 154 -13.05 -0.88 9.77
C GLY A 154 -11.86 -1.56 10.43
N PHE A 155 -10.63 -1.07 10.18
CA PHE A 155 -9.47 -1.55 10.92
C PHE A 155 -9.58 -1.13 12.38
N LYS A 156 -9.11 -2.01 13.26
CA LYS A 156 -9.08 -1.77 14.71
C LYS A 156 -7.63 -1.69 15.18
N ILE A 157 -7.36 -0.81 16.14
CA ILE A 157 -6.07 -0.82 16.85
C ILE A 157 -5.89 -2.19 17.51
N ALA A 158 -4.73 -2.80 17.31
CA ALA A 158 -4.35 -4.03 17.96
C ALA A 158 -4.20 -3.81 19.48
N SER A 159 -4.51 -4.83 20.28
CA SER A 159 -4.08 -4.86 21.67
C SER A 159 -2.55 -4.92 21.74
N SER A 160 -1.99 -4.56 22.91
CA SER A 160 -0.54 -4.49 23.18
C SER A 160 0.27 -5.75 22.86
N ASP A 161 -0.40 -6.89 22.66
CA ASP A 161 0.24 -8.19 22.49
C ASP A 161 0.53 -8.53 21.02
N HIS A 162 0.05 -7.73 20.06
CA HIS A 162 0.39 -7.93 18.66
C HIS A 162 1.77 -7.33 18.35
N GLN A 163 2.73 -8.17 17.95
CA GLN A 163 4.08 -7.70 17.64
C GLN A 163 4.04 -6.77 16.42
N ASN A 164 4.40 -5.50 16.64
CA ASN A 164 4.63 -4.56 15.55
C ASN A 164 5.92 -4.97 14.83
N MET A 165 5.86 -5.21 13.52
CA MET A 165 7.05 -5.61 12.75
C MET A 165 8.01 -4.45 12.47
N HIS A 166 7.57 -3.21 12.72
CA HIS A 166 8.35 -1.98 12.53
C HIS A 166 8.84 -1.41 13.87
N VAL A 167 9.33 -2.26 14.79
CA VAL A 167 9.76 -1.88 16.16
C VAL A 167 10.80 -0.75 16.23
N ASN A 168 11.52 -0.47 15.16
CA ASN A 168 12.56 0.56 15.10
C ASN A 168 12.05 1.92 14.58
N VAL A 169 10.76 2.04 14.29
CA VAL A 169 10.14 3.30 13.85
C VAL A 169 9.26 3.82 14.99
N PRO A 170 9.68 4.91 15.69
CA PRO A 170 8.91 5.48 16.79
C PRO A 170 7.51 5.89 16.36
N GLY A 171 6.53 5.70 17.24
CA GLY A 171 5.17 6.19 17.03
C GLY A 171 4.32 5.38 16.04
N MET A 172 4.77 4.20 15.59
CA MET A 172 3.97 3.34 14.71
C MET A 172 2.85 2.64 15.48
N LEU A 173 1.62 2.82 15.03
CA LEU A 173 0.46 2.09 15.53
C LEU A 173 0.32 0.77 14.77
N THR A 174 -0.36 -0.21 15.36
CA THR A 174 -0.74 -1.46 14.68
C THR A 174 -2.25 -1.47 14.49
N PHE A 175 -2.69 -1.50 13.24
CA PHE A 175 -4.09 -1.64 12.85
C PHE A 175 -4.32 -3.01 12.22
N ILE A 176 -5.42 -3.66 12.55
CA ILE A 176 -5.76 -5.01 12.09
C ILE A 176 -7.19 -5.02 11.56
N LEU A 177 -7.39 -5.70 10.43
CA LEU A 177 -8.69 -6.04 9.87
C LEU A 177 -8.78 -7.55 9.65
N THR A 178 -9.75 -8.21 10.29
CA THR A 178 -9.98 -9.67 10.21
C THR A 178 -11.30 -10.06 9.55
N SER A 179 -12.12 -9.08 9.20
CA SER A 179 -13.40 -9.30 8.50
C SER A 179 -13.66 -8.13 7.56
N TYR A 180 -13.95 -8.43 6.31
CA TYR A 180 -14.43 -7.48 5.33
C TYR A 180 -15.93 -7.74 5.12
N GLN A 181 -16.77 -6.75 5.48
CA GLN A 181 -18.22 -6.77 5.30
C GLN A 181 -18.62 -5.87 4.14
#